data_AF-A0AA41U4C3-F1
#
_entry.id   AF-A0AA41U4C3-F1
#
_cell.length_a   1.000
_cell.length_b   1.000
_cell.length_c   1.000
_cell.angle_alpha   90.00
_cell.angle_beta   90.00
_cell.angle_gamma   90.00
#
_symmetry.space_group_name_H-M   'P 1'
#
loop_
_entity.id
_entity.type
_entity.pdbx_description
1 polymer ?
#
loop_
_entity_poly.entity_id
_entity_poly.type
_entity_poly.pdbx_seq_one_letter_code
_entity_poly.pdbx_strand_id
1 'polypeptide(L)'
;MQYLLPVSGRRHVTVVSREVADAAWLEKLAALLCAVGAMLMRAGERTMTVEDRIRDVAARYGVEARTFVVPTGVFVRVSGADGELAAMDFAPVRGADLRLDQVEALYGLVERMVDEPLPFAEVRAALARVDALPVRFTPAVVVLGYALLTVGLGLLQHATLPAVAGYAVFGTGIGVLRAVAARFPGTATVLPVVAAALVTAVALRWAGPLLHVEATVLIIPALVSFLPGAALTMSAIELASGAVLSGVGRLAGAVNVLLLLALGIVIGTHLVQQHHPGPHDPYDFGAWGSWLGVVLMGAGFVWCYSAQVRALPWIVAALLAEHGVQSTATLLGGSAFGAFAAGLALPSLAAFVRARSGLPDQVVSLPVFWMVVPGSIGLTGVSEILLSGPNMGNDLVTALVTVLAIALGVLVGAGFHHHRRVTLADGQDGLPTPEGSGAPEGSGAPDPAPTA
;
A
#
# COMPACT_ATOMS: atom_id res chain seq x y z
N MET A 1 -1.17 -43.95 -1.42
CA MET A 1 -0.02 -44.07 -0.50
C MET A 1 1.10 -43.22 -1.09
N GLN A 2 1.47 -42.15 -0.38
CA GLN A 2 2.27 -41.02 -0.86
C GLN A 2 3.77 -41.31 -0.78
N TYR A 3 4.53 -40.87 -1.78
CA TYR A 3 5.95 -40.53 -1.61
C TYR A 3 6.17 -39.12 -2.16
N LEU A 4 6.44 -38.19 -1.25
CA LEU A 4 7.03 -36.88 -1.53
C LEU A 4 8.55 -37.04 -1.32
N LEU A 5 9.35 -36.87 -2.37
CA LEU A 5 10.79 -36.69 -2.23
C LEU A 5 11.11 -35.19 -2.17
N PRO A 6 11.90 -34.72 -1.20
CA PRO A 6 12.27 -33.32 -1.09
C PRO A 6 13.49 -33.02 -1.96
N VAL A 7 13.31 -32.26 -3.04
CA VAL A 7 14.43 -31.64 -3.77
C VAL A 7 14.55 -30.18 -3.34
N SER A 8 15.78 -29.80 -2.98
CA SER A 8 16.15 -28.50 -2.41
C SER A 8 15.79 -27.31 -3.31
N GLY A 9 15.34 -26.21 -2.70
CA GLY A 9 15.48 -24.85 -3.26
C GLY A 9 14.31 -24.24 -4.04
N ARG A 10 13.34 -25.01 -4.52
CA ARG A 10 12.13 -24.48 -5.20
C ARG A 10 10.91 -25.33 -4.84
N ARG A 11 10.00 -24.82 -4.00
CA ARG A 11 8.74 -25.52 -3.71
C ARG A 11 7.70 -25.21 -4.79
N HIS A 12 7.79 -25.90 -5.91
CA HIS A 12 6.67 -26.04 -6.86
C HIS A 12 5.65 -27.00 -6.23
N VAL A 13 4.41 -26.54 -6.05
CA VAL A 13 3.32 -27.43 -5.62
C VAL A 13 2.48 -27.74 -6.85
N THR A 14 2.72 -28.92 -7.41
CA THR A 14 1.96 -29.44 -8.54
C THR A 14 0.64 -30.01 -8.04
N VAL A 15 -0.48 -29.40 -8.45
CA VAL A 15 -1.83 -29.91 -8.17
C VAL A 15 -2.33 -30.64 -9.43
N VAL A 16 -2.73 -31.91 -9.27
CA VAL A 16 -3.36 -32.70 -10.33
C VAL A 16 -4.78 -32.17 -10.55
N SER A 17 -5.14 -31.89 -11.81
CA SER A 17 -6.45 -31.36 -12.18
C SER A 17 -7.57 -32.30 -11.69
N ARG A 18 -8.65 -31.72 -11.16
CA ARG A 18 -9.80 -32.50 -10.68
C ARG A 18 -10.76 -32.75 -11.84
N GLU A 19 -10.98 -34.01 -12.18
CA GLU A 19 -11.84 -34.49 -13.29
C GLU A 19 -13.35 -34.19 -13.16
N VAL A 20 -13.80 -33.51 -12.09
CA VAL A 20 -15.23 -33.22 -11.90
C VAL A 20 -15.42 -31.86 -11.22
N ALA A 21 -15.48 -30.80 -12.01
CA ALA A 21 -16.07 -29.52 -11.60
C ALA A 21 -17.36 -29.33 -12.40
N ASP A 22 -18.51 -29.53 -11.76
CA ASP A 22 -19.78 -29.17 -12.39
C ASP A 22 -19.91 -27.63 -12.52
N ALA A 23 -20.79 -27.17 -13.42
CA ALA A 23 -20.95 -25.74 -13.69
C ALA A 23 -21.32 -24.94 -12.43
N ALA A 24 -22.15 -25.52 -11.55
CA ALA A 24 -22.59 -24.87 -10.31
C ALA A 24 -21.46 -24.70 -9.28
N TRP A 25 -20.49 -25.62 -9.25
CA TRP A 25 -19.29 -25.50 -8.42
C TRP A 25 -18.37 -24.42 -8.96
N LEU A 26 -18.18 -24.33 -10.28
CA LEU A 26 -17.39 -23.29 -10.94
C LEU A 26 -17.97 -21.90 -10.68
N GLU A 27 -19.29 -21.72 -10.77
CA GLU A 27 -19.98 -20.47 -10.42
C GLU A 27 -19.69 -20.05 -8.97
N LYS A 28 -19.81 -20.99 -8.02
CA LYS A 28 -19.52 -20.71 -6.60
C LYS A 28 -18.07 -20.35 -6.36
N LEU A 29 -17.13 -20.95 -7.11
CA LEU A 29 -15.71 -20.64 -7.01
C LEU A 29 -15.41 -19.25 -7.61
N ALA A 30 -15.96 -18.93 -8.79
CA ALA A 30 -15.82 -17.60 -9.40
C ALA A 30 -16.29 -16.51 -8.44
N ALA A 31 -17.49 -16.69 -7.84
CA ALA A 31 -18.03 -15.77 -6.84
C ALA A 31 -17.13 -15.61 -5.62
N LEU A 32 -16.57 -16.72 -5.13
CA LEU A 32 -15.65 -16.71 -3.98
C LEU A 32 -14.36 -15.93 -4.30
N LEU A 33 -13.76 -16.20 -5.47
CA LEU A 33 -12.54 -15.53 -5.91
C LEU A 33 -12.77 -14.03 -6.17
N CYS A 34 -13.91 -13.65 -6.75
CA CYS A 34 -14.34 -12.26 -6.88
C CYS A 34 -14.43 -11.57 -5.50
N ALA A 35 -15.03 -12.23 -4.50
CA ALA A 35 -15.14 -11.67 -3.15
C ALA A 35 -13.77 -11.51 -2.46
N VAL A 36 -12.87 -12.49 -2.59
CA VAL A 36 -11.48 -12.39 -2.09
C VAL A 36 -10.74 -11.25 -2.78
N GLY A 37 -10.83 -11.17 -4.11
CA GLY A 37 -10.21 -10.11 -4.89
C GLY A 37 -10.71 -8.72 -4.49
N ALA A 38 -12.03 -8.56 -4.30
CA ALA A 38 -12.60 -7.29 -3.88
C ALA A 38 -12.10 -6.86 -2.49
N MET A 39 -11.92 -7.80 -1.56
CA MET A 39 -11.33 -7.52 -0.24
C MET A 39 -9.84 -7.18 -0.32
N LEU A 40 -9.06 -7.83 -1.19
CA LEU A 40 -7.66 -7.48 -1.44
C LEU A 40 -7.54 -6.07 -2.04
N MET A 41 -8.45 -5.68 -2.93
CA MET A 41 -8.50 -4.32 -3.46
C MET A 41 -8.81 -3.29 -2.36
N ARG A 42 -9.74 -3.60 -1.43
CA ARG A 42 -9.99 -2.76 -0.23
C ARG A 42 -8.81 -2.74 0.75
N ALA A 43 -7.92 -3.74 0.73
CA ALA A 43 -6.66 -3.71 1.47
C ALA A 43 -5.60 -2.76 0.86
N GLY A 44 -5.92 -2.12 -0.28
CA GLY A 44 -5.01 -1.24 -1.00
C GLY A 44 -3.95 -1.98 -1.81
N GLU A 45 -4.15 -3.27 -2.12
CA GLU A 45 -3.22 -4.07 -2.91
C GLU A 45 -3.22 -3.65 -4.39
N ARG A 46 -2.09 -3.88 -5.07
CA ARG A 46 -1.92 -3.60 -6.51
C ARG A 46 -2.74 -4.59 -7.33
N THR A 47 -3.33 -4.14 -8.43
CA THR A 47 -4.18 -4.99 -9.27
C THR A 47 -3.48 -6.26 -9.75
N MET A 48 -2.25 -6.15 -10.26
CA MET A 48 -1.48 -7.33 -10.69
C MET A 48 -1.23 -8.32 -9.54
N THR A 49 -0.99 -7.83 -8.32
CA THR A 49 -0.80 -8.71 -7.16
C THR A 49 -2.11 -9.38 -6.74
N VAL A 50 -3.26 -8.71 -6.91
CA VAL A 50 -4.58 -9.32 -6.72
C VAL A 50 -4.84 -10.41 -7.77
N GLU A 51 -4.52 -10.15 -9.04
CA GLU A 51 -4.64 -11.14 -10.12
C GLU A 51 -3.77 -12.38 -9.87
N ASP A 52 -2.51 -12.18 -9.47
CA ASP A 52 -1.60 -13.26 -9.12
C ASP A 52 -2.13 -14.09 -7.94
N ARG A 53 -2.62 -13.45 -6.88
CA ARG A 53 -3.20 -14.14 -5.72
C ARG A 53 -4.47 -14.92 -6.06
N ILE A 54 -5.35 -14.37 -6.89
CA ILE A 54 -6.55 -15.08 -7.34
C ILE A 54 -6.14 -16.32 -8.14
N ARG A 55 -5.13 -16.20 -9.01
CA ARG A 55 -4.61 -17.31 -9.80
C ARG A 55 -3.98 -18.40 -8.94
N ASP A 56 -3.15 -18.03 -7.97
CA ASP A 56 -2.53 -18.99 -7.04
C ASP A 56 -3.57 -19.74 -6.22
N VAL A 57 -4.62 -19.03 -5.75
CA VAL A 57 -5.74 -19.65 -5.03
C VAL A 57 -6.54 -20.57 -5.95
N ALA A 58 -6.88 -20.14 -7.16
CA ALA A 58 -7.63 -20.95 -8.13
C ALA A 58 -6.90 -22.26 -8.47
N ALA A 59 -5.58 -22.18 -8.65
CA ALA A 59 -4.73 -23.35 -8.88
C ALA A 59 -4.81 -24.36 -7.73
N ARG A 60 -4.99 -23.92 -6.48
CA ARG A 60 -5.22 -24.83 -5.34
C ARG A 60 -6.57 -25.53 -5.36
N TYR A 61 -7.56 -24.97 -6.03
CA TYR A 61 -8.82 -25.65 -6.33
C TYR A 61 -8.75 -26.50 -7.60
N GLY A 62 -7.59 -26.57 -8.27
CA GLY A 62 -7.36 -27.40 -9.45
C GLY A 62 -7.95 -26.84 -10.74
N VAL A 63 -8.19 -25.52 -10.81
CA VAL A 63 -8.75 -24.84 -11.99
C VAL A 63 -7.92 -23.64 -12.39
N GLU A 64 -7.98 -23.28 -13.67
CA GLU A 64 -7.41 -22.04 -14.17
C GLU A 64 -8.35 -20.86 -13.94
N ALA A 65 -7.78 -19.71 -13.56
CA ALA A 65 -8.50 -18.45 -13.47
C ALA A 65 -7.91 -17.41 -14.43
N ARG A 66 -8.80 -16.78 -15.21
CA ARG A 66 -8.52 -15.54 -15.95
C ARG A 66 -9.23 -14.39 -15.26
N THR A 67 -8.50 -13.32 -15.02
CA THR A 67 -8.94 -12.22 -14.19
C THR A 67 -8.86 -10.91 -14.94
N PHE A 68 -9.76 -9.98 -14.61
CA PHE A 68 -9.64 -8.59 -14.97
C PHE A 68 -9.97 -7.75 -13.73
N VAL A 69 -8.94 -7.11 -13.17
CA VAL A 69 -9.03 -6.39 -11.90
C VAL A 69 -8.82 -4.89 -12.13
N VAL A 70 -9.75 -4.09 -11.63
CA VAL A 70 -9.68 -2.62 -11.62
C VAL A 70 -10.06 -2.09 -10.23
N PRO A 71 -9.72 -0.83 -9.89
CA PRO A 71 -9.95 -0.28 -8.55
C PRO A 71 -11.39 -0.38 -8.05
N THR A 72 -12.36 -0.41 -8.98
CA THR A 72 -13.79 -0.40 -8.68
C THR A 72 -14.47 -1.77 -8.88
N GLY A 73 -13.75 -2.81 -9.33
CA GLY A 73 -14.37 -4.08 -9.67
C GLY A 73 -13.40 -5.22 -10.00
N VAL A 74 -13.85 -6.45 -9.73
CA VAL A 74 -13.08 -7.68 -9.93
C VAL A 74 -13.91 -8.65 -10.76
N PHE A 75 -13.41 -9.01 -11.94
CA PHE A 75 -13.98 -10.04 -12.79
C PHE A 75 -13.10 -11.29 -12.74
N VAL A 76 -13.71 -12.45 -12.51
CA VAL A 76 -13.00 -13.72 -12.50
C VAL A 76 -13.77 -14.70 -13.37
N ARG A 77 -13.06 -15.27 -14.34
CA ARG A 77 -13.50 -16.43 -15.10
C ARG A 77 -12.68 -17.64 -14.66
N VAL A 78 -13.34 -18.70 -14.24
CA VAL A 78 -12.72 -20.00 -13.95
C VAL A 78 -13.10 -21.00 -15.03
N SER A 79 -12.15 -21.84 -15.43
CA SER A 79 -12.37 -22.90 -16.42
C SER A 79 -11.86 -24.24 -15.90
N GLY A 80 -12.58 -25.32 -16.20
CA GLY A 80 -12.09 -26.69 -16.00
C GLY A 80 -10.92 -27.03 -16.94
N ALA A 81 -10.24 -28.15 -16.69
CA ALA A 81 -9.06 -28.59 -17.45
C ALA A 81 -9.32 -28.71 -18.96
N ASP A 82 -10.50 -29.17 -19.35
CA ASP A 82 -10.86 -29.38 -20.76
C ASP A 82 -11.35 -28.08 -21.45
N GLY A 83 -11.46 -26.97 -20.70
CA GLY A 83 -11.89 -25.67 -21.22
C GLY A 83 -13.37 -25.54 -21.61
N GLU A 84 -14.10 -26.66 -21.72
CA GLU A 84 -15.52 -26.67 -22.14
C GLU A 84 -16.47 -26.05 -21.12
N LEU A 85 -16.18 -26.25 -19.82
CA LEU A 85 -16.95 -25.66 -18.72
C LEU A 85 -16.21 -24.46 -18.16
N ALA A 86 -16.85 -23.29 -18.22
CA ALA A 86 -16.35 -22.07 -17.63
C ALA A 86 -17.47 -21.28 -16.96
N ALA A 87 -17.16 -20.66 -15.83
CA ALA A 87 -18.04 -19.73 -15.14
C ALA A 87 -17.35 -18.38 -14.98
N MET A 88 -18.13 -17.30 -15.04
CA MET A 88 -17.64 -15.94 -14.85
C MET A 88 -18.51 -15.25 -13.81
N ASP A 89 -17.87 -14.50 -12.91
CA ASP A 89 -18.57 -13.64 -11.96
C ASP A 89 -17.89 -12.27 -11.85
N PHE A 90 -18.58 -11.34 -11.18
CA PHE A 90 -18.15 -9.99 -10.93
C PHE A 90 -18.46 -9.58 -9.48
N ALA A 91 -17.45 -9.03 -8.79
CA ALA A 91 -17.66 -8.33 -7.52
C ALA A 91 -17.28 -6.85 -7.64
N PRO A 92 -18.17 -5.92 -7.26
CA PRO A 92 -17.81 -4.52 -7.14
C PRO A 92 -16.94 -4.30 -5.89
N VAL A 93 -15.92 -3.45 -5.99
CA VAL A 93 -15.13 -3.02 -4.84
C VAL A 93 -15.90 -1.90 -4.15
N ARG A 94 -16.54 -2.21 -3.01
CA ARG A 94 -17.38 -1.27 -2.25
C ARG A 94 -16.98 -1.21 -0.79
N GLY A 95 -17.23 -0.06 -0.17
CA GLY A 95 -16.98 0.17 1.25
C GLY A 95 -15.67 0.92 1.50
N ALA A 96 -15.40 1.18 2.78
CA ALA A 96 -14.15 1.80 3.19
C ALA A 96 -12.97 0.83 3.03
N ASP A 97 -11.78 1.41 2.87
CA ASP A 97 -10.52 0.68 2.91
C ASP A 97 -10.39 -0.11 4.22
N LEU A 98 -9.73 -1.26 4.16
CA LEU A 98 -9.53 -2.12 5.31
C LEU A 98 -8.51 -1.51 6.28
N ARG A 99 -8.82 -1.62 7.57
CA ARG A 99 -7.86 -1.33 8.65
C ARG A 99 -6.74 -2.37 8.68
N LEU A 100 -5.61 -2.07 9.30
CA LEU A 100 -4.43 -2.93 9.29
C LEU A 100 -4.65 -4.28 10.00
N ASP A 101 -5.51 -4.35 11.02
CA ASP A 101 -5.96 -5.61 11.62
C ASP A 101 -6.78 -6.47 10.66
N GLN A 102 -7.64 -5.84 9.87
CA GLN A 102 -8.45 -6.51 8.85
C GLN A 102 -7.58 -6.97 7.67
N VAL A 103 -6.61 -6.16 7.25
CA VAL A 103 -5.61 -6.53 6.25
C VAL A 103 -4.84 -7.77 6.72
N GLU A 104 -4.35 -7.78 7.96
CA GLU A 104 -3.63 -8.94 8.48
C GLU A 104 -4.49 -10.22 8.50
N ALA A 105 -5.74 -10.11 8.96
CA ALA A 105 -6.67 -11.24 8.98
C ALA A 105 -7.03 -11.74 7.55
N LEU A 106 -7.17 -10.84 6.58
CA LEU A 106 -7.41 -11.18 5.18
C LEU A 106 -6.22 -11.94 4.58
N TYR A 107 -5.00 -11.43 4.75
CA TYR A 107 -3.82 -12.07 4.19
C TYR A 107 -3.56 -13.43 4.85
N GLY A 108 -3.81 -13.58 6.16
CA GLY A 108 -3.79 -14.89 6.82
C GLY A 108 -4.81 -15.87 6.24
N LEU A 109 -5.99 -15.41 5.82
CA LEU A 109 -6.95 -16.25 5.09
C LEU A 109 -6.42 -16.64 3.71
N VAL A 110 -5.92 -15.67 2.94
CA VAL A 110 -5.41 -15.90 1.58
C VAL A 110 -4.21 -16.86 1.59
N GLU A 111 -3.29 -16.73 2.54
CA GLU A 111 -2.15 -17.64 2.68
C GLU A 111 -2.61 -19.08 2.95
N ARG A 112 -3.60 -19.28 3.84
CA ARG A 112 -4.19 -20.63 4.05
C ARG A 112 -4.84 -21.18 2.78
N MET A 113 -5.54 -20.34 2.01
CA MET A 113 -6.13 -20.74 0.72
C MET A 113 -5.08 -21.08 -0.34
N VAL A 114 -3.91 -20.45 -0.28
CA VAL A 114 -2.76 -20.75 -1.15
C VAL A 114 -2.04 -22.02 -0.69
N ASP A 115 -2.13 -22.42 0.59
CA ASP A 115 -1.54 -23.66 1.08
C ASP A 115 -2.44 -24.88 0.80
N GLU A 116 -3.76 -24.75 1.00
CA GLU A 116 -4.74 -25.83 0.82
C GLU A 116 -6.13 -25.33 0.36
N PRO A 117 -6.91 -26.16 -0.36
CA PRO A 117 -8.27 -25.82 -0.74
C PRO A 117 -9.21 -25.85 0.47
N LEU A 118 -9.68 -24.68 0.89
CA LEU A 118 -10.61 -24.54 2.01
C LEU A 118 -12.09 -24.71 1.57
N PRO A 119 -12.99 -25.20 2.44
CA PRO A 119 -14.42 -25.23 2.14
C PRO A 119 -14.98 -23.84 1.86
N PHE A 120 -15.79 -23.67 0.80
CA PHE A 120 -16.32 -22.35 0.40
C PHE A 120 -17.12 -21.63 1.51
N ALA A 121 -17.83 -22.39 2.35
CA ALA A 121 -18.56 -21.84 3.49
C ALA A 121 -17.62 -21.27 4.57
N GLU A 122 -16.48 -21.92 4.81
CA GLU A 122 -15.47 -21.42 5.76
C GLU A 122 -14.87 -20.11 5.25
N VAL A 123 -14.52 -20.04 3.97
CA VAL A 123 -13.93 -18.83 3.37
C VAL A 123 -14.92 -17.67 3.43
N ARG A 124 -16.20 -17.88 3.07
CA ARG A 124 -17.23 -16.84 3.20
C ARG A 124 -17.41 -16.36 4.63
N ALA A 125 -17.46 -17.28 5.60
CA ALA A 125 -17.55 -16.93 7.01
C ALA A 125 -16.30 -16.16 7.48
N ALA A 126 -15.11 -16.53 7.01
CA ALA A 126 -13.88 -15.83 7.33
C ALA A 126 -13.85 -14.41 6.75
N LEU A 127 -14.26 -14.21 5.49
CA LEU A 127 -14.38 -12.88 4.89
C LEU A 127 -15.38 -11.99 5.65
N ALA A 128 -16.54 -12.54 6.03
CA ALA A 128 -17.51 -11.83 6.85
C ALA A 128 -16.95 -11.44 8.23
N ARG A 129 -16.16 -12.33 8.86
CA ARG A 129 -15.46 -12.01 10.12
C ARG A 129 -14.43 -10.90 9.95
N VAL A 130 -13.68 -10.89 8.85
CA VAL A 130 -12.71 -9.81 8.54
C VAL A 130 -13.43 -8.46 8.46
N ASP A 131 -14.54 -8.39 7.71
CA ASP A 131 -15.30 -7.14 7.54
C ASP A 131 -15.93 -6.67 8.85
N ALA A 132 -16.39 -7.60 9.69
CA ALA A 132 -17.03 -7.33 10.99
C ALA A 132 -16.05 -7.16 12.17
N LEU A 133 -14.73 -7.15 11.94
CA LEU A 133 -13.75 -6.99 13.02
C LEU A 133 -14.00 -5.68 13.79
N PRO A 134 -14.17 -5.72 15.13
CA PRO A 134 -14.35 -4.51 15.91
C PRO A 134 -13.08 -3.66 15.88
N VAL A 135 -13.23 -2.34 15.95
CA VAL A 135 -12.09 -1.42 16.07
C VAL A 135 -11.31 -1.79 17.33
N ARG A 136 -10.00 -2.02 17.19
CA ARG A 136 -9.14 -2.53 18.27
C ARG A 136 -8.98 -1.54 19.41
N PHE A 137 -8.96 -0.25 19.10
CA PHE A 137 -8.64 0.81 20.05
C PHE A 137 -9.88 1.66 20.37
N THR A 138 -9.92 2.22 21.58
CA THR A 138 -10.99 3.15 21.95
C THR A 138 -10.92 4.42 21.11
N PRO A 139 -12.04 5.16 20.95
CA PRO A 139 -12.02 6.41 20.19
C PRO A 139 -10.98 7.42 20.69
N ALA A 140 -10.73 7.48 22.00
CA ALA A 140 -9.70 8.35 22.58
C ALA A 140 -8.28 7.98 22.12
N VAL A 141 -7.96 6.68 22.05
CA VAL A 141 -6.66 6.21 21.56
C VAL A 141 -6.52 6.47 20.07
N VAL A 142 -7.58 6.33 19.29
CA VAL A 142 -7.58 6.68 17.86
C VAL A 142 -7.33 8.19 17.65
N VAL A 143 -7.97 9.05 18.45
CA VAL A 143 -7.74 10.50 18.43
C VAL A 143 -6.29 10.84 18.79
N LEU A 144 -5.76 10.20 19.84
CA LEU A 144 -4.35 10.34 20.20
C LEU A 144 -3.43 9.86 19.07
N GLY A 145 -3.82 8.81 18.35
CA GLY A 145 -3.14 8.35 17.14
C GLY A 145 -3.03 9.45 16.09
N TYR A 146 -4.11 10.18 15.82
CA TYR A 146 -4.10 11.29 14.85
C TYR A 146 -3.22 12.45 15.34
N ALA A 147 -3.24 12.75 16.64
CA ALA A 147 -2.34 13.73 17.24
C ALA A 147 -0.86 13.34 17.04
N LEU A 148 -0.49 12.09 17.35
CA LEU A 148 0.87 11.60 17.15
C LEU A 148 1.27 11.52 15.68
N LEU A 149 0.35 11.15 14.80
CA LEU A 149 0.59 11.10 13.35
C LEU A 149 0.92 12.50 12.82
N THR A 150 0.13 13.51 13.20
CA THR A 150 0.34 14.90 12.80
C THR A 150 1.60 15.50 13.41
N VAL A 151 1.88 15.24 14.71
CA VAL A 151 3.15 15.67 15.34
C VAL A 151 4.33 14.99 14.68
N GLY A 152 4.24 13.68 14.45
CA GLY A 152 5.29 12.89 13.82
C GLY A 152 5.67 13.44 12.45
N LEU A 153 4.67 13.66 11.59
CA LEU A 153 4.93 14.26 10.28
C LEU A 153 5.41 15.72 10.39
N GLY A 154 4.82 16.51 11.28
CA GLY A 154 5.22 17.89 11.48
C GLY A 154 6.70 18.01 11.88
N LEU A 155 7.20 17.10 12.72
CA LEU A 155 8.62 17.02 13.08
C LEU A 155 9.53 16.56 11.92
N LEU A 156 9.02 15.82 10.94
CA LEU A 156 9.79 15.48 9.72
C LEU A 156 10.02 16.72 8.84
N GLN A 157 9.07 17.65 8.80
CA GLN A 157 9.13 18.83 7.94
C GLN A 157 9.74 20.04 8.66
N HIS A 158 9.24 20.34 9.86
CA HIS A 158 9.62 21.50 10.67
C HIS A 158 9.60 21.16 12.16
N ALA A 159 10.78 20.84 12.69
CA ALA A 159 10.95 20.40 14.07
C ALA A 159 11.14 21.58 15.04
N THR A 160 10.13 22.42 15.23
CA THR A 160 10.18 23.49 16.24
C THR A 160 9.22 23.27 17.41
N LEU A 161 9.65 23.65 18.62
CA LEU A 161 8.86 23.44 19.83
C LEU A 161 7.47 24.14 19.78
N PRO A 162 7.34 25.40 19.30
CA PRO A 162 6.03 26.03 19.15
C PRO A 162 5.13 25.29 18.15
N ALA A 163 5.68 24.82 17.04
CA ALA A 163 4.91 24.11 16.02
C ALA A 163 4.36 22.77 16.52
N VAL A 164 5.10 22.05 17.38
CA VAL A 164 4.64 20.79 18.00
C VAL A 164 3.32 20.95 18.74
N ALA A 165 3.13 22.06 19.47
CA ALA A 165 1.87 22.33 20.14
C ALA A 165 0.72 22.50 19.13
N GLY A 166 0.97 23.22 18.04
CA GLY A 166 0.01 23.36 16.93
C GLY A 166 -0.33 22.02 16.29
N TYR A 167 0.68 21.19 15.98
CA TYR A 167 0.50 19.85 15.42
C TYR A 167 -0.36 18.96 16.33
N ALA A 168 -0.10 18.95 17.63
CA ALA A 168 -0.85 18.15 18.58
C ALA A 168 -2.33 18.59 18.66
N VAL A 169 -2.59 19.90 18.67
CA VAL A 169 -3.95 20.46 18.69
C VAL A 169 -4.69 20.13 17.39
N PHE A 170 -4.08 20.39 16.23
CA PHE A 170 -4.71 20.11 14.95
C PHE A 170 -4.94 18.61 14.72
N GLY A 171 -3.95 17.76 15.02
CA GLY A 171 -4.10 16.31 14.89
C GLY A 171 -5.19 15.76 15.80
N THR A 172 -5.29 16.26 17.05
CA THR A 172 -6.41 15.93 17.97
C THR A 172 -7.75 16.37 17.37
N GLY A 173 -7.82 17.61 16.85
CA GLY A 173 -9.02 18.16 16.21
C GLY A 173 -9.47 17.32 15.01
N ILE A 174 -8.54 16.89 14.16
CA ILE A 174 -8.82 15.99 13.03
C ILE A 174 -9.31 14.63 13.51
N GLY A 175 -8.70 14.06 14.54
CA GLY A 175 -9.15 12.81 15.14
C GLY A 175 -10.59 12.89 15.65
N VAL A 176 -10.93 13.97 16.36
CA VAL A 176 -12.29 14.22 16.85
C VAL A 176 -13.26 14.41 15.68
N LEU A 177 -12.88 15.21 14.69
CA LEU A 177 -13.69 15.48 13.51
C LEU A 177 -14.01 14.18 12.75
N ARG A 178 -13.03 13.29 12.59
CA ARG A 178 -13.22 11.96 11.99
C ARG A 178 -14.13 11.07 12.83
N ALA A 179 -13.95 11.04 14.15
CA ALA A 179 -14.80 10.25 15.05
C ALA A 179 -16.27 10.72 15.03
N VAL A 180 -16.50 12.03 14.90
CA VAL A 180 -17.84 12.60 14.74
C VAL A 180 -18.41 12.27 13.36
N ALA A 181 -17.63 12.47 12.29
CA ALA A 181 -18.05 12.21 10.92
C ALA A 181 -18.45 10.73 10.70
N ALA A 182 -17.75 9.79 11.33
CA ALA A 182 -18.06 8.37 11.28
C ALA A 182 -19.47 8.00 11.78
N ARG A 183 -20.14 8.89 12.53
CA ARG A 183 -21.53 8.68 12.99
C ARG A 183 -22.57 9.02 11.93
N PHE A 184 -22.19 9.73 10.86
CA PHE A 184 -23.10 10.24 9.84
C PHE A 184 -22.79 9.62 8.48
N PRO A 185 -23.70 8.80 7.92
CA PRO A 185 -23.55 8.25 6.57
C PRO A 185 -23.38 9.37 5.54
N GLY A 186 -22.43 9.21 4.61
CA GLY A 186 -22.25 10.14 3.48
C GLY A 186 -21.36 11.37 3.75
N THR A 187 -20.87 11.57 4.97
CA THR A 187 -19.96 12.71 5.25
C THR A 187 -18.53 12.50 4.75
N ALA A 188 -18.14 11.26 4.44
CA ALA A 188 -16.78 10.89 4.03
C ALA A 188 -16.26 11.70 2.83
N THR A 189 -17.12 12.01 1.86
CA THR A 189 -16.75 12.77 0.64
C THR A 189 -16.50 14.25 0.93
N VAL A 190 -17.21 14.83 1.90
CA VAL A 190 -17.14 16.27 2.23
C VAL A 190 -16.13 16.55 3.33
N LEU A 191 -15.80 15.54 4.14
CA LEU A 191 -14.90 15.64 5.28
C LEU A 191 -13.53 16.26 4.96
N PRO A 192 -12.84 15.94 3.85
CA PRO A 192 -11.57 16.57 3.51
C PRO A 192 -11.69 18.08 3.34
N VAL A 193 -12.75 18.56 2.67
CA VAL A 193 -13.01 19.99 2.43
C VAL A 193 -13.24 20.73 3.74
N VAL A 194 -14.11 20.17 4.61
CA VAL A 194 -14.44 20.77 5.91
C VAL A 194 -13.22 20.79 6.83
N ALA A 195 -12.46 19.69 6.88
CA ALA A 195 -11.24 19.60 7.66
C ALA A 195 -10.22 20.65 7.20
N ALA A 196 -9.95 20.72 5.89
CA ALA A 196 -9.03 21.71 5.32
C ALA A 196 -9.47 23.15 5.57
N ALA A 197 -10.76 23.47 5.41
CA ALA A 197 -11.28 24.81 5.69
C ALA A 197 -11.11 25.20 7.17
N LEU A 198 -11.46 24.31 8.10
CA LEU A 198 -11.35 24.58 9.53
C LEU A 198 -9.89 24.70 9.98
N VAL A 199 -9.03 23.76 9.57
CA VAL A 199 -7.59 23.79 9.89
C VAL A 199 -6.97 25.08 9.36
N THR A 200 -7.22 25.43 8.10
CA THR A 200 -6.65 26.63 7.49
C THR A 200 -7.15 27.91 8.15
N ALA A 201 -8.47 28.03 8.39
CA ALA A 201 -9.02 29.20 9.07
C ALA A 201 -8.42 29.37 10.47
N VAL A 202 -8.31 28.28 11.23
CA VAL A 202 -7.76 28.32 12.60
C VAL A 202 -6.26 28.61 12.59
N ALA A 203 -5.51 28.01 11.66
CA ALA A 203 -4.08 28.23 11.50
C ALA A 203 -3.76 29.69 11.16
N LEU A 204 -4.50 30.29 10.23
CA LEU A 204 -4.29 31.68 9.81
C LEU A 204 -4.76 32.70 10.85
N ARG A 205 -5.91 32.46 11.50
CA ARG A 205 -6.48 33.43 12.45
C ARG A 205 -5.79 33.45 13.79
N TRP A 206 -5.49 32.27 14.33
CA TRP A 206 -5.09 32.11 15.73
C TRP A 206 -3.75 31.41 15.86
N ALA A 207 -3.58 30.20 15.33
CA ALA A 207 -2.42 29.38 15.68
C ALA A 207 -1.09 29.95 15.15
N GLY A 208 -1.03 30.38 13.90
CA GLY A 208 0.17 30.97 13.30
C GLY A 208 0.65 32.22 14.06
N PRO A 209 -0.23 33.23 14.29
CA PRO A 209 0.11 34.39 15.10
C PRO A 209 0.48 34.06 16.55
N LEU A 210 -0.25 33.14 17.20
CA LEU A 210 -0.03 32.78 18.60
C LEU A 210 1.28 32.02 18.80
N LEU A 211 1.68 31.19 17.83
CA LEU A 211 2.86 30.34 17.91
C LEU A 211 4.08 30.95 17.22
N HIS A 212 3.92 32.08 16.51
CA HIS A 212 4.96 32.67 15.64
C HIS A 212 5.49 31.69 14.58
N VAL A 213 4.58 30.89 14.01
CA VAL A 213 4.87 29.89 12.97
C VAL A 213 4.05 30.20 11.72
N GLU A 214 4.62 29.98 10.54
CA GLU A 214 3.89 30.10 9.28
C GLU A 214 2.70 29.12 9.26
N ALA A 215 1.51 29.58 8.87
CA ALA A 215 0.31 28.75 8.90
C ALA A 215 0.45 27.48 8.04
N THR A 216 1.11 27.56 6.88
CA THR A 216 1.35 26.44 5.96
C THR A 216 2.04 25.27 6.66
N VAL A 217 3.01 25.56 7.52
CA VAL A 217 3.75 24.58 8.33
C VAL A 217 2.80 23.78 9.24
N LEU A 218 1.73 24.39 9.73
CA LEU A 218 0.73 23.74 10.59
C LEU A 218 -0.36 23.01 9.79
N ILE A 219 -0.76 23.57 8.64
CA ILE A 219 -1.85 23.06 7.81
C ILE A 219 -1.49 21.70 7.19
N ILE A 220 -0.30 21.58 6.61
CA ILE A 220 0.09 20.38 5.85
C ILE A 220 0.14 19.12 6.73
N PRO A 221 0.82 19.10 7.89
CA PRO A 221 0.84 17.92 8.76
C PRO A 221 -0.53 17.57 9.34
N ALA A 222 -1.39 18.57 9.59
CA ALA A 222 -2.75 18.34 10.07
C ALA A 222 -3.60 17.57 9.05
N LEU A 223 -3.40 17.85 7.77
CA LEU A 223 -4.18 17.24 6.68
C LEU A 223 -3.61 15.91 6.19
N VAL A 224 -2.49 15.43 6.75
CA VAL A 224 -1.83 14.19 6.32
C VAL A 224 -2.76 12.99 6.24
N SER A 225 -3.69 12.87 7.18
CA SER A 225 -4.61 11.74 7.22
C SER A 225 -5.54 11.65 6.00
N PHE A 226 -5.71 12.76 5.28
CA PHE A 226 -6.51 12.87 4.06
C PHE A 226 -5.65 12.84 2.79
N LEU A 227 -4.33 12.99 2.91
CA LEU A 227 -3.46 13.05 1.75
C LEU A 227 -3.44 11.68 1.05
N PRO A 228 -3.68 11.63 -0.27
CA PRO A 228 -3.76 10.38 -1.02
C PRO A 228 -2.36 9.87 -1.41
N GLY A 229 -1.38 9.93 -0.50
CA GLY A 229 0.03 9.60 -0.78
C GLY A 229 0.20 8.19 -1.33
N ALA A 230 -0.34 7.18 -0.63
CA ALA A 230 -0.30 5.80 -1.11
C ALA A 230 -1.03 5.60 -2.44
N ALA A 231 -2.14 6.30 -2.68
CA ALA A 231 -2.87 6.19 -3.94
C ALA A 231 -2.06 6.78 -5.12
N LEU A 232 -1.38 7.91 -4.91
CA LEU A 232 -0.45 8.48 -5.90
C LEU A 232 0.69 7.51 -6.21
N THR A 233 1.35 6.98 -5.18
CA THR A 233 2.46 6.04 -5.38
C THR A 233 2.02 4.76 -6.07
N MET A 234 0.91 4.15 -5.62
CA MET A 234 0.37 2.93 -6.25
C MET A 234 -0.06 3.20 -7.70
N SER A 235 -0.67 4.34 -7.98
CA SER A 235 -1.05 4.69 -9.35
C SER A 235 0.15 4.76 -10.28
N ALA A 236 1.26 5.35 -9.83
CA ALA A 236 2.48 5.44 -10.63
C ALA A 236 3.16 4.09 -10.80
N ILE A 237 3.16 3.23 -9.77
CA ILE A 237 3.65 1.85 -9.89
C ILE A 237 2.82 1.08 -10.93
N GLU A 238 1.49 1.16 -10.87
CA GLU A 238 0.59 0.48 -11.80
C GLU A 238 0.71 1.02 -13.23
N LEU A 239 0.88 2.34 -13.41
CA LEU A 239 1.15 2.93 -14.72
C LEU A 239 2.49 2.43 -15.29
N ALA A 240 3.54 2.42 -14.47
CA ALA A 240 4.88 2.01 -14.89
C ALA A 240 4.97 0.50 -15.16
N SER A 241 4.11 -0.31 -14.55
CA SER A 241 4.04 -1.76 -14.81
C SER A 241 3.06 -2.16 -15.92
N GLY A 242 2.42 -1.21 -16.59
CA GLY A 242 1.48 -1.46 -17.69
C GLY A 242 0.02 -1.70 -17.28
N ALA A 243 -0.32 -1.63 -15.98
CA ALA A 243 -1.68 -1.71 -15.47
C ALA A 243 -2.41 -0.35 -15.61
N VAL A 244 -2.46 0.18 -16.84
CA VAL A 244 -2.83 1.57 -17.14
C VAL A 244 -4.21 1.95 -16.62
N LEU A 245 -5.23 1.12 -16.86
CA LEU A 245 -6.61 1.43 -16.46
C LEU A 245 -6.75 1.58 -14.94
N SER A 246 -6.06 0.73 -14.18
CA SER A 246 -6.05 0.82 -12.73
C SER A 246 -5.27 2.04 -12.24
N GLY A 247 -4.07 2.26 -12.81
CA GLY A 247 -3.23 3.39 -12.49
C GLY A 247 -3.94 4.72 -12.69
N VAL A 248 -4.57 4.93 -13.85
CA VAL A 248 -5.37 6.14 -14.13
C VAL A 248 -6.55 6.27 -13.16
N GLY A 249 -7.27 5.18 -12.86
CA GLY A 249 -8.39 5.20 -11.92
C GLY A 249 -7.99 5.64 -10.51
N ARG A 250 -6.90 5.09 -9.97
CA ARG A 250 -6.35 5.49 -8.67
C ARG A 250 -5.83 6.93 -8.68
N LEU A 251 -5.14 7.32 -9.75
CA LEU A 251 -4.61 8.68 -9.93
C LEU A 251 -5.74 9.71 -9.94
N ALA A 252 -6.81 9.46 -10.71
CA ALA A 252 -7.97 10.36 -10.78
C ALA A 252 -8.63 10.53 -9.40
N GLY A 253 -8.78 9.45 -8.64
CA GLY A 253 -9.27 9.50 -7.26
C GLY A 253 -8.36 10.32 -6.34
N ALA A 254 -7.04 10.12 -6.42
CA ALA A 254 -6.06 10.87 -5.65
C ALA A 254 -6.06 12.37 -5.98
N VAL A 255 -6.06 12.72 -7.27
CA VAL A 255 -6.16 14.12 -7.72
C VAL A 255 -7.45 14.76 -7.24
N ASN A 256 -8.58 14.05 -7.31
CA ASN A 256 -9.85 14.55 -6.78
C ASN A 256 -9.76 14.88 -5.27
N VAL A 257 -9.12 14.04 -4.46
CA VAL A 257 -8.90 14.32 -3.04
C VAL A 257 -8.02 15.54 -2.83
N LEU A 258 -6.93 15.70 -3.61
CA LEU A 258 -6.09 16.89 -3.54
C LEU A 258 -6.87 18.16 -3.90
N LEU A 259 -7.70 18.13 -4.93
CA LEU A 259 -8.55 19.26 -5.32
C LEU A 259 -9.57 19.63 -4.23
N LEU A 260 -10.18 18.62 -3.60
CA LEU A 260 -11.11 18.85 -2.47
C LEU A 260 -10.40 19.48 -1.27
N LEU A 261 -9.19 19.00 -0.93
CA LEU A 261 -8.38 19.59 0.13
C LEU A 261 -7.98 21.02 -0.20
N ALA A 262 -7.50 21.27 -1.42
CA ALA A 262 -7.09 22.60 -1.86
C ALA A 262 -8.28 23.57 -1.90
N LEU A 263 -9.47 23.12 -2.33
CA LEU A 263 -10.71 23.90 -2.23
C LEU A 263 -11.02 24.25 -0.78
N GLY A 264 -10.88 23.30 0.16
CA GLY A 264 -11.05 23.57 1.58
C GLY A 264 -10.04 24.60 2.09
N ILE A 265 -8.77 24.53 1.69
CA ILE A 265 -7.75 25.53 2.01
C ILE A 265 -8.18 26.91 1.50
N VAL A 266 -8.59 27.02 0.23
CA VAL A 266 -9.09 28.28 -0.36
C VAL A 266 -10.27 28.84 0.44
N ILE A 267 -11.28 28.02 0.76
CA ILE A 267 -12.40 28.43 1.61
C ILE A 267 -11.90 28.95 2.96
N GLY A 268 -11.02 28.20 3.64
CA GLY A 268 -10.43 28.59 4.92
C GLY A 268 -9.68 29.92 4.86
N THR A 269 -8.95 30.18 3.78
CA THR A 269 -8.25 31.47 3.57
C THR A 269 -9.21 32.64 3.41
N HIS A 270 -10.34 32.45 2.72
CA HIS A 270 -11.33 33.52 2.49
C HIS A 270 -12.22 33.80 3.70
N LEU A 271 -12.38 32.85 4.62
CA LEU A 271 -13.18 33.02 5.84
C LEU A 271 -12.54 33.98 6.85
N VAL A 272 -11.24 34.28 6.70
CA VAL A 272 -10.45 34.95 7.72
C VAL A 272 -9.52 35.99 7.10
N GLN A 273 -9.39 37.16 7.72
CA GLN A 273 -8.32 38.09 7.38
C GLN A 273 -6.96 37.55 7.86
N GLN A 274 -6.03 37.37 6.92
CA GLN A 274 -4.69 36.88 7.20
C GLN A 274 -3.95 37.82 8.16
N HIS A 275 -3.47 37.29 9.27
CA HIS A 275 -2.54 37.98 10.16
C HIS A 275 -1.17 37.36 9.92
N HIS A 276 -0.26 38.13 9.33
CA HIS A 276 1.10 37.65 9.06
C HIS A 276 1.84 37.48 10.40
N PRO A 277 2.33 36.28 10.72
CA PRO A 277 3.14 36.09 11.91
C PRO A 277 4.44 36.91 11.81
N GLY A 278 4.94 37.35 12.97
CA GLY A 278 6.27 37.97 13.09
C GLY A 278 7.42 36.97 12.86
N PRO A 279 8.69 37.43 12.91
CA PRO A 279 9.85 36.62 12.55
C PRO A 279 9.96 35.33 13.37
N HIS A 280 10.50 34.28 12.74
CA HIS A 280 10.73 32.96 13.34
C HIS A 280 11.74 33.00 14.50
N ASP A 281 11.43 32.29 15.59
CA ASP A 281 12.42 31.92 16.60
C ASP A 281 13.12 30.58 16.24
N PRO A 282 14.45 30.48 16.46
CA PRO A 282 15.29 29.35 16.01
C PRO A 282 15.29 28.16 16.98
N TYR A 283 14.19 27.88 17.68
CA TYR A 283 14.10 26.71 18.58
C TYR A 283 13.83 25.44 17.77
N ASP A 284 14.85 24.98 17.06
CA ASP A 284 14.87 23.73 16.31
C ASP A 284 15.30 22.57 17.24
N PHE A 285 14.58 21.45 17.18
CA PHE A 285 15.01 20.20 17.83
C PHE A 285 16.31 19.66 17.21
N GLY A 286 16.83 20.27 16.14
CA GLY A 286 18.05 19.86 15.47
C GLY A 286 17.87 18.53 14.75
N ALA A 287 18.98 17.90 14.35
CA ALA A 287 18.94 16.73 13.46
C ALA A 287 18.16 15.52 14.02
N TRP A 288 17.99 15.40 15.35
CA TRP A 288 17.26 14.29 15.97
C TRP A 288 15.72 14.44 15.93
N GLY A 289 15.21 15.66 15.68
CA GLY A 289 13.78 15.93 15.66
C GLY A 289 13.01 15.08 14.64
N SER A 290 13.56 14.94 13.42
CA SER A 290 12.97 14.10 12.37
C SER A 290 12.88 12.63 12.78
N TRP A 291 13.91 12.09 13.46
CA TRP A 291 13.92 10.71 13.94
C TRP A 291 12.89 10.47 15.04
N LEU A 292 12.71 11.42 15.97
CA LEU A 292 11.60 11.35 16.93
C LEU A 292 10.26 11.40 16.18
N GLY A 293 10.14 12.26 15.16
CA GLY A 293 8.97 12.35 14.30
C GLY A 293 8.58 11.01 13.68
N VAL A 294 9.56 10.26 13.15
CA VAL A 294 9.34 8.91 12.59
C VAL A 294 8.77 7.96 13.65
N VAL A 295 9.32 7.95 14.87
CA VAL A 295 8.84 7.10 15.96
C VAL A 295 7.41 7.43 16.35
N LEU A 296 7.10 8.72 16.53
CA LEU A 296 5.75 9.18 16.87
C LEU A 296 4.75 8.86 15.77
N MET A 297 5.16 9.03 14.50
CA MET A 297 4.33 8.70 13.36
C MET A 297 4.02 7.20 13.29
N GLY A 298 5.00 6.33 13.55
CA GLY A 298 4.79 4.88 13.62
C GLY A 298 3.80 4.48 14.72
N ALA A 299 3.89 5.09 15.91
CA ALA A 299 2.91 4.90 16.98
C ALA A 299 1.52 5.41 16.59
N GLY A 300 1.45 6.58 15.97
CA GLY A 300 0.21 7.16 15.43
C GLY A 300 -0.46 6.25 14.41
N PHE A 301 0.31 5.67 13.48
CA PHE A 301 -0.19 4.72 12.48
C PHE A 301 -0.85 3.50 13.12
N VAL A 302 -0.20 2.89 14.11
CA VAL A 302 -0.74 1.70 14.79
C VAL A 302 -2.10 1.99 15.41
N TRP A 303 -2.25 3.14 16.08
CA TRP A 303 -3.51 3.50 16.74
C TRP A 303 -4.59 3.96 15.77
N CYS A 304 -4.27 4.80 14.79
CA CYS A 304 -5.22 5.29 13.78
C CYS A 304 -5.82 4.16 12.94
N TYR A 305 -4.97 3.23 12.49
CA TYR A 305 -5.37 2.19 11.54
C TYR A 305 -5.56 0.82 12.19
N SER A 306 -5.68 0.78 13.52
CA SER A 306 -5.93 -0.44 14.30
C SER A 306 -4.94 -1.58 14.02
N ALA A 307 -3.67 -1.25 13.77
CA ALA A 307 -2.66 -2.28 13.56
C ALA A 307 -2.46 -3.13 14.84
N GLN A 308 -1.96 -4.35 14.68
CA GLN A 308 -1.61 -5.14 15.84
C GLN A 308 -0.46 -4.50 16.62
N VAL A 309 -0.54 -4.53 17.95
CA VAL A 309 0.51 -3.95 18.81
C VAL A 309 1.87 -4.63 18.59
N ARG A 310 1.87 -5.93 18.22
CA ARG A 310 3.08 -6.66 17.82
C ARG A 310 3.76 -6.08 16.56
N ALA A 311 3.00 -5.37 15.71
CA ALA A 311 3.50 -4.76 14.50
C ALA A 311 4.20 -3.42 14.75
N LEU A 312 3.98 -2.78 15.91
CA LEU A 312 4.58 -1.49 16.25
C LEU A 312 6.11 -1.45 16.09
N PRO A 313 6.90 -2.37 16.70
CA PRO A 313 8.36 -2.33 16.54
C PRO A 313 8.79 -2.52 15.08
N TRP A 314 8.06 -3.33 14.31
CA TRP A 314 8.37 -3.58 12.90
C TRP A 314 8.04 -2.39 12.00
N ILE A 315 6.89 -1.75 12.21
CA ILE A 315 6.50 -0.53 11.50
C ILE A 315 7.49 0.59 11.81
N VAL A 316 7.79 0.83 13.09
CA VAL A 316 8.75 1.88 13.49
C VAL A 316 10.14 1.59 12.93
N ALA A 317 10.65 0.36 13.04
CA ALA A 317 11.94 -0.01 12.48
C ALA A 317 11.98 0.17 10.95
N ALA A 318 10.90 -0.18 10.26
CA ALA A 318 10.83 -0.01 8.82
C ALA A 318 10.82 1.47 8.42
N LEU A 319 10.04 2.31 9.10
CA LEU A 319 10.01 3.75 8.86
C LEU A 319 11.38 4.39 9.18
N LEU A 320 12.06 3.98 10.26
CA LEU A 320 13.40 4.49 10.58
C LEU A 320 14.44 4.09 9.54
N ALA A 321 14.41 2.83 9.10
CA ALA A 321 15.31 2.35 8.06
C ALA A 321 15.08 3.11 6.74
N GLU A 322 13.83 3.33 6.37
CA GLU A 322 13.48 4.00 5.13
C GLU A 322 13.82 5.49 5.18
N HIS A 323 13.53 6.19 6.28
CA HIS A 323 13.95 7.57 6.50
C HIS A 323 15.48 7.71 6.41
N GLY A 324 16.22 6.76 6.99
CA GLY A 324 17.68 6.73 6.89
C GLY A 324 18.19 6.52 5.46
N VAL A 325 17.59 5.60 4.70
CA VAL A 325 17.92 5.39 3.28
C VAL A 325 17.62 6.64 2.47
N GLN A 326 16.43 7.22 2.63
CA GLN A 326 16.02 8.42 1.91
C GLN A 326 16.92 9.62 2.25
N SER A 327 17.19 9.86 3.54
CA SER A 327 18.02 10.99 3.98
C SER A 327 19.45 10.86 3.47
N THR A 328 20.05 9.67 3.54
CA THR A 328 21.43 9.45 3.07
C THR A 328 21.54 9.52 1.55
N ALA A 329 20.62 8.91 0.81
CA ALA A 329 20.61 9.00 -0.66
C ALA A 329 20.35 10.43 -1.14
N THR A 330 19.49 11.19 -0.45
CA THR A 330 19.23 12.60 -0.79
C THR A 330 20.51 13.44 -0.76
N LEU A 331 21.43 13.17 0.18
CA LEU A 331 22.72 13.86 0.25
C LEU A 331 23.64 13.57 -0.94
N LEU A 332 23.47 12.41 -1.59
CA LEU A 332 24.33 11.97 -2.70
C LEU A 332 23.81 12.43 -4.07
N GLY A 333 22.50 12.52 -4.26
CA GLY A 333 21.88 12.71 -5.58
C GLY A 333 20.61 13.56 -5.60
N GLY A 334 20.31 14.29 -4.52
CA GLY A 334 19.11 15.12 -4.41
C GLY A 334 17.83 14.33 -4.09
N SER A 335 16.71 15.06 -3.97
CA SER A 335 15.43 14.52 -3.47
C SER A 335 14.85 13.41 -4.34
N ALA A 336 14.95 13.52 -5.67
CA ALA A 336 14.48 12.50 -6.59
C ALA A 336 15.25 11.18 -6.42
N PHE A 337 16.58 11.24 -6.26
CA PHE A 337 17.39 10.05 -6.01
C PHE A 337 17.11 9.45 -4.62
N GLY A 338 16.91 10.30 -3.61
CA GLY A 338 16.46 9.88 -2.29
C GLY A 338 15.16 9.08 -2.33
N ALA A 339 14.15 9.61 -3.03
CA ALA A 339 12.85 8.97 -3.21
C ALA A 339 12.93 7.65 -4.00
N PHE A 340 13.79 7.59 -5.03
CA PHE A 340 14.08 6.36 -5.76
C PHE A 340 14.73 5.30 -4.85
N ALA A 341 15.74 5.67 -4.05
CA ALA A 341 16.42 4.75 -3.15
C ALA A 341 15.50 4.22 -2.04
N ALA A 342 14.63 5.07 -1.50
CA ALA A 342 13.57 4.68 -0.57
C ALA A 342 12.63 3.64 -1.19
N GLY A 343 12.13 3.91 -2.40
CA GLY A 343 11.31 2.97 -3.17
C GLY A 343 12.01 1.64 -3.45
N LEU A 344 13.30 1.68 -3.79
CA LEU A 344 14.14 0.50 -4.04
C LEU A 344 14.30 -0.40 -2.80
N ALA A 345 14.47 0.21 -1.62
CA ALA A 345 14.66 -0.52 -0.37
C ALA A 345 13.35 -1.14 0.15
N LEU A 346 12.21 -0.53 -0.14
CA LEU A 346 10.92 -0.90 0.46
C LEU A 346 10.50 -2.36 0.23
N PRO A 347 10.50 -2.94 -0.99
CA PRO A 347 10.14 -4.35 -1.19
C PRO A 347 11.03 -5.32 -0.39
N SER A 348 12.32 -5.03 -0.33
CA SER A 348 13.30 -5.84 0.43
C SER A 348 13.06 -5.76 1.94
N LEU A 349 12.75 -4.56 2.43
CA LEU A 349 12.41 -4.32 3.82
C LEU A 349 11.10 -4.99 4.20
N ALA A 350 10.06 -4.88 3.37
CA ALA A 350 8.78 -5.55 3.58
C ALA A 350 8.94 -7.07 3.61
N ALA A 351 9.69 -7.64 2.66
CA ALA A 351 10.00 -9.07 2.63
C ALA A 351 10.76 -9.54 3.88
N PHE A 352 11.73 -8.74 4.36
CA PHE A 352 12.46 -9.02 5.60
C PHE A 352 11.53 -9.02 6.82
N VAL A 353 10.66 -8.01 6.94
CA VAL A 353 9.70 -7.93 8.04
C VAL A 353 8.73 -9.12 7.99
N ARG A 354 8.19 -9.46 6.83
CA ARG A 354 7.30 -10.62 6.66
C ARG A 354 8.01 -11.91 7.12
N ALA A 355 9.24 -12.14 6.67
CA ALA A 355 9.99 -13.35 7.00
C ALA A 355 10.26 -13.51 8.50
N ARG A 356 10.37 -12.39 9.26
CA ARG A 356 10.66 -12.42 10.70
C ARG A 356 9.43 -12.34 11.59
N SER A 357 8.36 -11.67 11.14
CA SER A 357 7.19 -11.34 11.96
C SER A 357 5.92 -12.08 11.56
N GLY A 358 5.85 -12.60 10.33
CA GLY A 358 4.61 -13.12 9.74
C GLY A 358 3.60 -12.05 9.35
N LEU A 359 3.96 -10.76 9.45
CA LEU A 359 3.08 -9.66 9.03
C LEU A 359 3.06 -9.55 7.50
N PRO A 360 1.89 -9.28 6.89
CA PRO A 360 1.81 -9.05 5.46
C PRO A 360 2.60 -7.80 5.02
N ASP A 361 3.16 -7.86 3.81
CA ASP A 361 3.95 -6.78 3.19
C ASP A 361 3.19 -5.43 3.21
N GLN A 362 1.86 -5.48 3.07
CA GLN A 362 0.98 -4.32 3.04
C GLN A 362 0.88 -3.58 4.39
N VAL A 363 1.06 -4.29 5.52
CA VAL A 363 1.02 -3.68 6.86
C VAL A 363 2.22 -2.74 7.09
N VAL A 364 3.32 -2.99 6.39
CA VAL A 364 4.55 -2.18 6.46
C VAL A 364 4.60 -1.14 5.34
N SER A 365 4.21 -1.53 4.12
CA SER A 365 4.33 -0.69 2.93
C SER A 365 3.41 0.54 2.99
N LEU A 366 2.21 0.40 3.54
CA LEU A 366 1.25 1.51 3.64
C LEU A 366 1.79 2.68 4.48
N PRO A 367 2.23 2.49 5.74
CA PRO A 367 2.86 3.57 6.52
C PRO A 367 4.05 4.23 5.82
N VAL A 368 4.90 3.45 5.14
CA VAL A 368 6.06 3.99 4.42
C VAL A 368 5.63 4.90 3.27
N PHE A 369 4.68 4.47 2.42
CA PHE A 369 4.19 5.33 1.33
C PHE A 369 3.58 6.64 1.81
N TRP A 370 3.02 6.65 3.01
CA TRP A 370 2.49 7.87 3.62
C TRP A 370 3.59 8.76 4.20
N MET A 371 4.68 8.17 4.71
CA MET A 371 5.86 8.91 5.20
C MET A 371 6.65 9.61 4.11
N VAL A 372 6.78 9.02 2.93
CA VAL A 372 7.51 9.67 1.82
C VAL A 372 6.73 10.89 1.27
N VAL A 373 5.50 11.08 1.73
CA VAL A 373 4.57 12.21 1.50
C VAL A 373 4.59 12.84 0.11
N PRO A 374 4.48 12.09 -1.00
CA PRO A 374 4.21 12.72 -2.28
C PRO A 374 2.91 13.55 -2.26
N GLY A 375 1.95 13.15 -1.42
CA GLY A 375 0.68 13.85 -1.25
C GLY A 375 0.81 15.26 -0.68
N SER A 376 1.77 15.54 0.20
CA SER A 376 1.88 16.89 0.80
C SER A 376 2.49 17.87 -0.19
N ILE A 377 3.54 17.44 -0.89
CA ILE A 377 4.17 18.23 -1.95
C ILE A 377 3.14 18.50 -3.06
N GLY A 378 2.34 17.50 -3.42
CA GLY A 378 1.24 17.65 -4.36
C GLY A 378 0.17 18.63 -3.88
N LEU A 379 -0.22 18.58 -2.59
CA LEU A 379 -1.19 19.52 -2.03
C LEU A 379 -0.66 20.96 -2.00
N THR A 380 0.60 21.17 -1.64
CA THR A 380 1.25 22.49 -1.68
C THR A 380 1.23 23.04 -3.09
N GLY A 381 1.68 22.26 -4.09
CA GLY A 381 1.67 22.68 -5.49
C GLY A 381 0.27 23.00 -6.04
N VAL A 382 -0.74 22.19 -5.71
CA VAL A 382 -2.13 22.48 -6.13
C VAL A 382 -2.68 23.74 -5.45
N SER A 383 -2.37 23.94 -4.16
CA SER A 383 -2.85 25.10 -3.40
C SER A 383 -2.16 26.39 -3.86
N GLU A 384 -0.87 26.33 -4.17
CA GLU A 384 -0.09 27.47 -4.68
C GLU A 384 -0.60 27.93 -6.04
N ILE A 385 -0.91 27.01 -6.96
CA ILE A 385 -1.51 27.34 -8.25
C ILE A 385 -2.86 28.05 -8.08
N LEU A 386 -3.68 27.61 -7.12
CA LEU A 386 -5.00 28.18 -6.87
C LEU A 386 -4.95 29.55 -6.18
N LEU A 387 -3.98 29.79 -5.31
CA LEU A 387 -3.88 31.01 -4.50
C LEU A 387 -2.98 32.08 -5.13
N SER A 388 -1.87 31.67 -5.77
CA SER A 388 -0.78 32.55 -6.23
C SER A 388 -0.62 32.56 -7.76
N GLY A 389 -1.29 31.65 -8.48
CA GLY A 389 -1.34 31.59 -9.95
C GLY A 389 -0.36 30.59 -10.61
N PRO A 390 -0.46 30.37 -11.94
CA PRO A 390 0.15 29.21 -12.62
C PRO A 390 1.68 29.19 -12.68
N ASN A 391 2.34 30.34 -12.51
CA ASN A 391 3.79 30.48 -12.65
C ASN A 391 4.59 29.95 -11.44
N MET A 392 3.88 29.52 -10.38
CA MET A 392 4.45 28.97 -9.14
C MET A 392 4.08 27.50 -8.98
N GLY A 393 4.27 26.68 -10.02
CA GLY A 393 3.92 25.25 -10.03
C GLY A 393 5.10 24.29 -9.76
N ASN A 394 6.24 24.78 -9.28
CA ASN A 394 7.46 23.96 -9.18
C ASN A 394 7.31 22.79 -8.17
N ASP A 395 6.53 22.99 -7.12
CA ASP A 395 6.22 21.93 -6.15
C ASP A 395 5.39 20.81 -6.76
N LEU A 396 4.47 21.13 -7.67
CA LEU A 396 3.69 20.11 -8.39
C LEU A 396 4.60 19.25 -9.30
N VAL A 397 5.55 19.89 -9.99
CA VAL A 397 6.55 19.17 -10.80
C VAL A 397 7.42 18.28 -9.91
N THR A 398 7.86 18.81 -8.76
CA THR A 398 8.64 18.05 -7.78
C THR A 398 7.86 16.85 -7.26
N ALA A 399 6.59 17.03 -6.91
CA ALA A 399 5.71 15.94 -6.48
C ALA A 399 5.59 14.84 -7.55
N LEU A 400 5.41 15.22 -8.81
CA LEU A 400 5.35 14.28 -9.93
C LEU A 400 6.66 13.49 -10.08
N VAL A 401 7.80 14.17 -10.06
CA VAL A 401 9.12 13.53 -10.15
C VAL A 401 9.34 12.58 -8.97
N THR A 402 9.00 13.00 -7.75
CA THR A 402 9.10 12.17 -6.55
C THR A 402 8.23 10.92 -6.65
N VAL A 403 6.97 11.04 -7.08
CA VAL A 403 6.07 9.89 -7.26
C VAL A 403 6.63 8.89 -8.29
N LEU A 404 7.12 9.40 -9.43
CA LEU A 404 7.71 8.55 -10.48
C LEU A 404 9.01 7.89 -10.01
N ALA A 405 9.85 8.61 -9.27
CA ALA A 405 11.08 8.08 -8.69
C ALA A 405 10.79 6.94 -7.70
N ILE A 406 9.82 7.11 -6.80
CA ILE A 406 9.39 6.05 -5.87
C ILE A 406 8.87 4.85 -6.66
N ALA A 407 8.00 5.07 -7.65
CA ALA A 407 7.42 4.00 -8.43
C ALA A 407 8.49 3.17 -9.16
N LEU A 408 9.45 3.83 -9.81
CA LEU A 408 10.58 3.17 -10.46
C LEU A 408 11.44 2.41 -9.45
N GLY A 409 11.74 3.02 -8.30
CA GLY A 409 12.47 2.39 -7.21
C GLY A 409 11.79 1.10 -6.74
N VAL A 410 10.48 1.16 -6.45
CA VAL A 410 9.69 0.01 -6.01
C VAL A 410 9.68 -1.11 -7.07
N LEU A 411 9.57 -0.77 -8.35
CA LEU A 411 9.61 -1.77 -9.43
C LEU A 411 10.97 -2.46 -9.54
N VAL A 412 12.06 -1.70 -9.48
CA VAL A 412 13.42 -2.27 -9.48
C VAL A 412 13.63 -3.12 -8.22
N GLY A 413 13.18 -2.63 -7.06
CA GLY A 413 13.30 -3.31 -5.77
C GLY A 413 12.52 -4.62 -5.72
N ALA A 414 11.33 -4.65 -6.32
CA ALA A 414 10.50 -5.85 -6.41
C ALA A 414 11.13 -6.93 -7.29
N GLY A 415 11.93 -6.55 -8.30
CA GLY A 415 12.62 -7.48 -9.19
C GLY A 415 13.61 -8.41 -8.46
N PHE A 416 14.11 -8.03 -7.27
CA PHE A 416 15.00 -8.87 -6.46
C PHE A 416 14.27 -10.02 -5.73
N HIS A 417 12.94 -9.99 -5.67
CA HIS A 417 12.14 -10.95 -4.91
C HIS A 417 11.22 -11.74 -5.83
N HIS A 418 11.47 -13.04 -5.98
CA HIS A 418 10.57 -13.94 -6.70
C HIS A 418 9.44 -14.42 -5.77
N HIS A 419 8.19 -14.11 -6.12
CA HIS A 419 7.03 -14.68 -5.45
C HIS A 419 6.90 -16.17 -5.77
N ARG A 420 6.44 -16.97 -4.79
CA ARG A 420 6.03 -18.36 -5.02
C ARG A 420 4.86 -18.36 -6.00
N ARG A 421 5.05 -18.89 -7.20
CA ARG A 421 3.95 -19.16 -8.15
C ARG A 421 3.46 -20.59 -7.96
N VAL A 422 2.15 -20.76 -7.85
CA VAL A 422 1.51 -22.08 -7.92
C VAL A 422 1.16 -22.33 -9.39
N THR A 423 1.84 -23.28 -10.02
CA THR A 423 1.57 -23.68 -11.40
C THR A 423 0.78 -24.98 -11.39
N LEU A 424 -0.34 -25.03 -12.12
CA LEU A 424 -0.99 -26.28 -12.47
C LEU A 424 -0.06 -27.04 -13.43
N ALA A 425 0.21 -28.32 -13.18
CA ALA A 425 0.84 -29.13 -14.21
C ALA A 425 -0.24 -29.61 -15.17
N ASP A 426 -0.03 -29.40 -16.46
CA ASP A 426 -0.79 -30.09 -17.49
C ASP A 426 -0.49 -31.58 -17.37
N GLY A 427 -1.53 -32.40 -17.33
CA GLY A 427 -1.44 -33.86 -17.29
C GLY A 427 -0.81 -34.51 -18.54
N GLN A 428 -0.11 -33.73 -19.37
CA GLN A 428 0.58 -34.18 -20.58
C GLN A 428 2.12 -34.11 -20.48
N ASP A 429 2.69 -33.46 -19.47
CA ASP A 429 4.14 -33.51 -19.24
C ASP A 429 4.50 -34.82 -18.53
N GLY A 430 4.87 -35.82 -19.33
CA GLY A 430 5.37 -37.11 -18.87
C GLY A 430 6.49 -36.93 -17.83
N LEU A 431 6.39 -37.69 -16.74
CA LEU A 431 7.47 -37.86 -15.77
C LEU A 431 8.78 -38.16 -16.52
N PRO A 432 9.91 -37.49 -16.20
CA PRO A 432 11.19 -37.88 -16.75
C PRO A 432 11.50 -39.30 -16.28
N THR A 433 11.59 -40.23 -17.23
CA THR A 433 12.09 -41.59 -16.97
C THR A 433 13.56 -41.48 -16.57
N PRO A 434 14.00 -42.14 -15.47
CA PRO A 434 15.39 -42.11 -15.06
C PRO A 434 16.21 -43.12 -15.88
N GLU A 435 16.57 -42.75 -17.11
CA GLU A 435 17.62 -43.45 -17.86
C GLU A 435 18.54 -42.44 -18.53
N GLY A 436 19.83 -42.48 -18.15
CA GLY A 436 20.86 -41.63 -18.73
C GLY A 436 22.02 -41.29 -17.78
N SER A 437 22.44 -42.20 -16.89
CA SER A 437 23.74 -42.07 -16.23
C SER A 437 24.85 -42.40 -17.24
N GLY A 438 25.38 -41.38 -17.91
CA GLY A 438 26.62 -41.50 -18.68
C GLY A 438 27.80 -41.74 -17.74
N ALA A 439 28.34 -42.97 -17.75
CA ALA A 439 29.66 -43.27 -17.22
C ALA A 439 30.74 -42.88 -18.27
N PRO A 440 31.95 -42.48 -17.85
CA PRO A 440 33.00 -42.08 -18.77
C PRO A 440 33.84 -43.30 -19.18
N GLU A 441 33.90 -43.62 -20.46
CA GLU A 441 34.91 -44.53 -21.00
C GLU A 441 35.88 -43.75 -21.88
N GLY A 442 37.13 -43.68 -21.41
CA GLY A 442 38.28 -43.36 -22.23
C GLY A 442 39.31 -44.48 -22.10
N SER A 443 39.68 -45.11 -23.22
CA SER A 443 41.06 -45.51 -23.52
C SER A 443 41.18 -46.13 -24.93
N GLY A 444 41.90 -45.43 -25.83
CA GLY A 444 43.08 -45.99 -26.52
C GLY A 444 42.94 -46.90 -27.75
N ALA A 445 43.05 -46.29 -28.94
CA ALA A 445 43.96 -46.62 -30.08
C ALA A 445 43.72 -47.90 -30.94
N PRO A 446 44.33 -48.00 -32.16
CA PRO A 446 44.49 -47.01 -33.24
C PRO A 446 44.07 -47.53 -34.65
N ASP A 447 44.09 -46.60 -35.61
CA ASP A 447 43.90 -46.66 -37.08
C ASP A 447 44.68 -47.81 -37.80
N PRO A 448 44.26 -48.29 -39.00
CA PRO A 448 44.52 -47.55 -40.23
C PRO A 448 43.40 -47.56 -41.29
N ALA A 449 43.35 -46.48 -42.07
CA ALA A 449 42.80 -46.33 -43.43
C ALA A 449 43.27 -47.46 -44.41
N PRO A 450 42.88 -47.51 -45.72
CA PRO A 450 42.03 -46.61 -46.51
C PRO A 450 41.01 -47.33 -47.42
N THR A 451 40.15 -46.61 -48.15
CA THR A 451 39.97 -46.77 -49.63
C THR A 451 38.96 -45.78 -50.23
N ALA A 452 39.42 -45.18 -51.34
CA ALA A 452 38.73 -44.49 -52.44
C ALA A 452 38.02 -43.15 -52.18
#